data_AF-A0A162KMV2-F1
#
_entry.id   AF-A0A162KMV2-F1
#
_cell.length_a   1.000
_cell.length_b   1.000
_cell.length_c   1.000
_cell.angle_alpha   90.00
_cell.angle_beta   90.00
_cell.angle_gamma   90.00
#
_symmetry.space_group_name_H-M   'P 1'
#
loop_
_entity.id
_entity.type
_entity.pdbx_description
1 polymer ?
#
loop_
_entity_poly.entity_id
_entity_poly.type
_entity_poly.pdbx_seq_one_letter_code
_entity_poly.pdbx_strand_id
1 'polypeptide(L)'
;MDNLITFGDSYTDETRALYLAKYGHVPPAGLLLPSLNTTADGGIAWGRMVANLTGSRYYNYAVAGSTCSEKVATQPARIIPGEIPTVLEYEIPAFEADLAFPALYPSRQPNNTVYAMWIGTNDLGVEGFLYDRNRPGTVLDDLVGCVWDSFDRIYKTGGRRFVVMNVVPLEKTPTYASFGEGGAGNNPVWPTKSQYNTTEYQHKVFQYSRAVNDLLDYTAPFHLQVKRRWPGASITLFDAHSIFNDIHANPGQYLSSPQNVTSSYKTCDADSKCKYSTVFFPGIQV
;
A
#
# COMPACT_ATOMS: atom_id res chain seq x y z
N MET A 1 10.68 -12.95 15.38
CA MET A 1 10.35 -11.52 15.23
C MET A 1 9.30 -11.24 16.27
N ASP A 2 9.47 -10.19 17.06
CA ASP A 2 8.56 -9.91 18.19
C ASP A 2 7.61 -8.76 17.85
N ASN A 3 8.03 -7.85 16.97
CA ASN A 3 7.27 -6.66 16.58
C ASN A 3 7.25 -6.54 15.05
N LEU A 4 6.06 -6.28 14.50
CA LEU A 4 5.84 -5.90 13.10
C LEU A 4 5.21 -4.51 13.07
N ILE A 5 5.89 -3.58 12.41
CA ILE A 5 5.43 -2.20 12.23
C ILE A 5 5.24 -1.99 10.73
N THR A 6 4.05 -1.54 10.32
CA THR A 6 3.66 -1.44 8.91
C THR A 6 3.22 -0.03 8.53
N PHE A 7 3.53 0.34 7.29
CA PHE A 7 3.21 1.61 6.64
C PHE A 7 2.69 1.33 5.23
N GLY A 8 1.86 2.20 4.67
CA GLY A 8 1.35 2.01 3.32
C GLY A 8 -0.08 2.45 3.11
N ASP A 9 -0.73 1.84 2.13
CA ASP A 9 -2.08 2.23 1.70
C ASP A 9 -3.16 1.22 2.13
N SER A 10 -4.25 1.14 1.35
CA SER A 10 -5.38 0.26 1.57
C SER A 10 -5.03 -1.23 1.55
N TYR A 11 -3.91 -1.63 0.94
CA TYR A 11 -3.46 -3.01 1.01
C TYR A 11 -2.98 -3.39 2.41
N THR A 12 -2.65 -2.40 3.26
CA THR A 12 -2.06 -2.62 4.57
C THR A 12 -2.92 -2.06 5.72
N ASP A 13 -3.74 -1.03 5.48
CA ASP A 13 -4.60 -0.41 6.50
C ASP A 13 -5.59 -1.42 7.11
N GLU A 14 -5.70 -1.35 8.44
CA GLU A 14 -6.66 -2.13 9.22
C GLU A 14 -7.81 -1.28 9.79
N THR A 15 -7.51 -0.09 10.31
CA THR A 15 -8.49 0.75 11.03
C THR A 15 -8.25 2.25 10.94
N ARG A 16 -7.11 2.69 10.40
CA ARG A 16 -6.69 4.08 10.56
C ARG A 16 -7.49 5.00 9.64
N ALA A 17 -7.78 4.61 8.40
CA ALA A 17 -8.72 5.36 7.55
C ALA A 17 -10.11 5.48 8.19
N LEU A 18 -10.61 4.43 8.84
CA LEU A 18 -11.91 4.48 9.51
C LEU A 18 -11.92 5.42 10.72
N TYR A 19 -10.82 5.44 11.48
CA TYR A 19 -10.65 6.41 12.56
C TYR A 19 -10.72 7.84 12.02
N LEU A 20 -9.90 8.13 10.98
CA LEU A 20 -9.84 9.43 10.34
C LEU A 20 -11.22 9.86 9.81
N ALA A 21 -11.93 8.97 9.12
CA ALA A 21 -13.28 9.23 8.59
C ALA A 21 -14.30 9.54 9.70
N LYS A 22 -14.20 8.84 10.83
CA LYS A 22 -15.16 8.94 11.93
C LYS A 22 -14.94 10.19 12.79
N TYR A 23 -13.68 10.53 13.06
CA TYR A 23 -13.33 11.57 14.03
C TYR A 23 -12.85 12.87 13.40
N GLY A 24 -12.46 12.86 12.13
CA GLY A 24 -12.00 14.06 11.41
C GLY A 24 -10.63 14.58 11.88
N HIS A 25 -9.88 13.78 12.62
CA HIS A 25 -8.51 14.09 13.07
C HIS A 25 -7.72 12.79 13.24
N VAL A 26 -6.39 12.91 13.29
CA VAL A 26 -5.49 11.77 13.52
C VAL A 26 -5.64 11.17 14.93
N PRO A 27 -5.42 9.85 15.12
CA PRO A 27 -5.34 9.25 16.45
C PRO A 27 -4.26 9.93 17.31
N PRO A 28 -4.52 10.19 18.61
CA PRO A 28 -3.50 10.73 19.51
C PRO A 28 -2.34 9.74 19.68
N ALA A 29 -1.14 10.27 19.91
CA ALA A 29 0.03 9.44 20.16
C ALA A 29 -0.16 8.54 21.40
N GLY A 30 0.37 7.33 21.33
CA GLY A 30 0.23 6.27 22.34
C GLY A 30 -1.05 5.43 22.20
N LEU A 31 -1.97 5.78 21.29
CA LEU A 31 -3.19 5.02 21.08
C LEU A 31 -2.96 3.88 20.08
N LEU A 32 -3.00 2.63 20.56
CA LEU A 32 -3.11 1.46 19.70
C LEU A 32 -4.55 1.29 19.24
N LEU A 33 -4.79 1.38 17.93
CA LEU A 33 -6.11 1.14 17.36
C LEU A 33 -6.48 -0.36 17.43
N PRO A 34 -7.77 -0.70 17.57
CA PRO A 34 -8.21 -2.08 17.61
C PRO A 34 -8.01 -2.78 16.26
N SER A 35 -7.99 -4.11 16.28
CA SER A 35 -7.98 -4.91 15.05
C SER A 35 -9.34 -4.89 14.33
N LEU A 36 -9.34 -5.19 13.04
CA LEU A 36 -10.54 -5.31 12.22
C LEU A 36 -10.47 -6.58 11.35
N ASN A 37 -11.60 -7.27 11.21
CA ASN A 37 -11.71 -8.50 10.41
C ASN A 37 -12.30 -8.25 9.01
N THR A 38 -12.47 -6.99 8.63
CA THR A 38 -13.07 -6.59 7.35
C THR A 38 -12.42 -5.30 6.88
N THR A 39 -11.24 -5.42 6.28
CA THR A 39 -10.47 -4.31 5.70
C THR A 39 -10.88 -4.08 4.23
N ALA A 40 -10.09 -3.32 3.47
CA ALA A 40 -10.38 -3.05 2.05
C ALA A 40 -10.45 -4.34 1.20
N ASP A 41 -9.73 -5.39 1.62
CA ASP A 41 -9.75 -6.72 1.00
C ASP A 41 -10.87 -7.63 1.52
N GLY A 42 -11.84 -7.08 2.26
CA GLY A 42 -12.98 -7.82 2.80
C GLY A 42 -12.64 -8.86 3.89
N GLY A 43 -11.39 -8.91 4.35
CA GLY A 43 -10.88 -9.84 5.36
C GLY A 43 -9.95 -9.17 6.37
N ILE A 44 -8.97 -9.93 6.87
CA ILE A 44 -7.91 -9.40 7.73
C ILE A 44 -6.75 -8.93 6.85
N ALA A 45 -6.20 -7.74 7.13
CA ALA A 45 -5.02 -7.25 6.42
C ALA A 45 -3.83 -8.23 6.56
N TRP A 46 -3.00 -8.32 5.53
CA TRP A 46 -1.86 -9.24 5.49
C TRP A 46 -0.93 -9.12 6.71
N GLY A 47 -0.69 -7.89 7.21
CA GLY A 47 0.19 -7.67 8.36
C GLY A 47 -0.38 -8.25 9.65
N ARG A 48 -1.71 -8.22 9.81
CA ARG A 48 -2.41 -8.91 10.91
C ARG A 48 -2.27 -10.42 10.78
N MET A 49 -2.41 -10.96 9.57
CA MET A 49 -2.21 -12.39 9.31
C MET A 49 -0.79 -12.82 9.69
N VAL A 50 0.24 -12.08 9.26
CA VAL A 50 1.64 -12.34 9.62
C VAL A 50 1.82 -12.30 11.13
N ALA A 51 1.33 -11.26 11.80
CA ALA A 51 1.44 -11.12 13.25
C ALA A 51 0.79 -12.28 14.01
N ASN A 52 -0.37 -12.76 13.56
CA ASN A 52 -1.05 -13.92 14.13
C ASN A 52 -0.23 -15.20 13.94
N LEU A 53 0.37 -15.40 12.75
CA LEU A 53 1.20 -16.57 12.45
C LEU A 53 2.52 -16.60 13.22
N THR A 54 3.11 -15.43 13.47
CA THR A 54 4.42 -15.32 14.14
C THR A 54 4.33 -15.05 15.64
N GLY A 55 3.14 -14.73 16.16
CA GLY A 55 2.94 -14.27 17.54
C GLY A 55 3.51 -12.87 17.80
N SER A 56 3.73 -12.07 16.76
CA SER A 56 4.30 -10.72 16.89
C SER A 56 3.26 -9.69 17.30
N ARG A 57 3.71 -8.66 18.03
CA ARG A 57 2.91 -7.45 18.23
C ARG A 57 2.82 -6.67 16.92
N TYR A 58 1.61 -6.26 16.56
CA TYR A 58 1.35 -5.57 15.30
C TYR A 58 1.01 -4.11 15.54
N TYR A 59 1.72 -3.24 14.83
CA TYR A 59 1.50 -1.79 14.81
C TYR A 59 1.30 -1.36 13.36
N ASN A 60 0.12 -0.83 13.07
CA ASN A 60 -0.28 -0.48 11.73
C ASN A 60 -0.42 1.03 11.60
N TYR A 61 0.39 1.61 10.72
CA TYR A 61 0.38 3.04 10.41
C TYR A 61 -0.24 3.36 9.07
N ALA A 62 -0.44 2.35 8.21
CA ALA A 62 -1.04 2.49 6.89
C ALA A 62 -2.41 3.16 6.93
N VAL A 63 -2.71 3.96 5.90
CA VAL A 63 -4.01 4.58 5.71
C VAL A 63 -4.51 4.32 4.30
N ALA A 64 -5.74 3.82 4.17
CA ALA A 64 -6.36 3.59 2.87
C ALA A 64 -6.39 4.88 2.03
N GLY A 65 -5.88 4.79 0.80
CA GLY A 65 -5.77 5.93 -0.12
C GLY A 65 -4.48 6.76 0.02
N SER A 66 -3.58 6.43 0.94
CA SER A 66 -2.30 7.13 1.07
C SER A 66 -1.48 7.07 -0.23
N THR A 67 -0.88 8.21 -0.57
CA THR A 67 0.32 8.28 -1.43
C THR A 67 1.57 8.28 -0.55
N CYS A 68 2.75 8.09 -1.14
CA CYS A 68 4.00 8.10 -0.35
C CYS A 68 4.27 9.48 0.26
N SER A 69 4.12 10.55 -0.53
CA SER A 69 4.30 11.91 -0.05
C SER A 69 3.48 12.92 -0.86
N GLU A 70 3.00 13.95 -0.17
CA GLU A 70 2.32 15.08 -0.79
C GLU A 70 3.23 15.88 -1.74
N LYS A 71 4.55 15.70 -1.63
CA LYS A 71 5.56 16.30 -2.51
C LYS A 71 5.72 15.55 -3.82
N VAL A 72 5.23 14.31 -3.91
CA VAL A 72 5.33 13.49 -5.12
C VAL A 72 3.99 13.46 -5.83
N ALA A 73 2.95 12.97 -5.17
CA ALA A 73 1.61 12.82 -5.70
C ALA A 73 0.59 13.31 -4.69
N THR A 74 -0.39 14.08 -5.16
CA THR A 74 -1.44 14.62 -4.29
C THR A 74 -2.73 13.83 -4.41
N GLN A 75 -3.16 13.24 -3.31
CA GLN A 75 -4.57 13.18 -3.01
C GLN A 75 -4.87 14.31 -2.01
N PRO A 76 -5.83 15.22 -2.24
CA PRO A 76 -6.57 15.77 -1.11
C PRO A 76 -7.31 14.59 -0.50
N ALA A 77 -6.97 14.18 0.73
CA ALA A 77 -7.60 13.02 1.32
C ALA A 77 -9.11 13.17 1.27
N ARG A 78 -9.80 12.20 0.66
CA ARG A 78 -11.27 12.16 0.68
C ARG A 78 -11.82 11.90 2.09
N ILE A 79 -10.93 11.52 3.01
CA ILE A 79 -11.26 11.02 4.35
C ILE A 79 -11.32 12.16 5.37
N ILE A 80 -10.42 13.14 5.31
CA ILE A 80 -10.45 14.36 6.12
C ILE A 80 -10.20 15.57 5.20
N PRO A 81 -11.14 16.53 5.11
CA PRO A 81 -10.90 17.77 4.38
C PRO A 81 -9.67 18.51 4.94
N GLY A 82 -8.61 18.61 4.14
CA GLY A 82 -7.43 19.42 4.44
C GLY A 82 -6.25 18.70 5.12
N GLU A 83 -6.36 17.41 5.44
CA GLU A 83 -5.22 16.60 5.88
C GLU A 83 -4.87 15.58 4.80
N ILE A 84 -3.58 15.36 4.56
CA ILE A 84 -3.10 14.33 3.64
C ILE A 84 -2.36 13.30 4.49
N PRO A 85 -2.95 12.12 4.76
CA PRO A 85 -2.34 11.13 5.63
C PRO A 85 -1.26 10.30 4.90
N THR A 86 -0.38 10.93 4.11
CA THR A 86 0.69 10.24 3.38
C THR A 86 1.68 9.55 4.31
N VAL A 87 2.48 8.65 3.76
CA VAL A 87 3.53 7.95 4.51
C VAL A 87 4.50 8.94 5.17
N LEU A 88 5.07 9.88 4.42
CA LEU A 88 6.09 10.79 4.94
C LEU A 88 5.55 11.91 5.84
N GLU A 89 4.38 12.46 5.51
CA GLU A 89 3.84 13.61 6.23
C GLU A 89 2.94 13.21 7.41
N TYR A 90 2.47 11.96 7.47
CA TYR A 90 1.63 11.48 8.56
C TYR A 90 2.09 10.16 9.19
N GLU A 91 2.20 9.08 8.43
CA GLU A 91 2.35 7.74 9.03
C GLU A 91 3.68 7.60 9.79
N ILE A 92 4.77 8.12 9.21
CA ILE A 92 6.10 8.14 9.85
C ILE A 92 6.11 9.07 11.08
N PRO A 93 5.65 10.34 11.01
CA PRO A 93 5.50 11.18 12.20
C PRO A 93 4.64 10.56 13.31
N ALA A 94 3.54 9.89 12.98
CA ALA A 94 2.70 9.22 13.97
C ALA A 94 3.46 8.08 14.66
N PHE A 95 4.23 7.29 13.90
CA PHE A 95 5.12 6.27 14.45
C PHE A 95 6.18 6.88 15.37
N GLU A 96 6.84 7.94 14.94
CA GLU A 96 7.86 8.62 15.76
C GLU A 96 7.28 9.19 17.07
N ALA A 97 6.07 9.77 17.02
CA ALA A 97 5.38 10.28 18.21
C ALA A 97 5.04 9.15 19.19
N ASP A 98 4.62 7.99 18.69
CA ASP A 98 4.29 6.81 19.47
C ASP A 98 5.50 6.22 20.22
N LEU A 99 6.74 6.50 19.79
CA LEU A 99 7.96 6.09 20.49
C LEU A 99 8.11 6.77 21.86
N ALA A 100 7.44 7.90 22.11
CA ALA A 100 7.41 8.55 23.41
C ALA A 100 6.58 7.79 24.46
N PHE A 101 5.90 6.70 24.07
CA PHE A 101 5.03 5.89 24.91
C PHE A 101 5.60 4.47 25.06
N PRO A 102 6.48 4.22 26.05
CA PRO A 102 7.13 2.91 26.23
C PRO A 102 6.15 1.74 26.40
N ALA A 103 4.95 1.99 26.94
CA ALA A 103 3.90 0.98 27.07
C ALA A 103 3.45 0.42 25.72
N LEU A 104 3.52 1.23 24.65
CA LEU A 104 3.19 0.80 23.30
C LEU A 104 4.31 -0.08 22.72
N TYR A 105 5.58 0.24 22.99
CA TYR A 105 6.76 -0.47 22.47
C TYR A 105 7.64 -1.10 23.57
N PRO A 106 7.10 -1.99 24.42
CA PRO A 106 7.80 -2.42 25.64
C PRO A 106 9.07 -3.23 25.39
N SER A 107 9.21 -3.85 24.22
CA SER A 107 10.36 -4.69 23.86
C SER A 107 10.91 -4.41 22.47
N ARG A 108 10.69 -3.22 21.91
CA ARG A 108 11.17 -2.85 20.55
C ARG A 108 12.71 -2.77 20.55
N GLN A 109 13.34 -3.67 19.82
CA GLN A 109 14.79 -3.72 19.61
C GLN A 109 15.16 -3.85 18.12
N PRO A 110 16.36 -3.40 17.72
CA PRO A 110 16.82 -3.52 16.34
C PRO A 110 16.81 -4.95 15.78
N ASN A 111 17.03 -5.96 16.62
CA ASN A 111 17.13 -7.38 16.26
C ASN A 111 15.80 -8.17 16.39
N ASN A 112 14.71 -7.53 16.80
CA ASN A 112 13.41 -8.21 16.94
C ASN A 112 12.24 -7.49 16.26
N THR A 113 12.48 -6.31 15.69
CA THR A 113 11.46 -5.48 15.06
C THR A 113 11.68 -5.39 13.56
N VAL A 114 10.62 -5.63 12.78
CA VAL A 114 10.59 -5.46 11.33
C VAL A 114 9.69 -4.29 10.98
N TYR A 115 10.14 -3.48 10.02
CA TYR A 115 9.39 -2.35 9.45
C TYR A 115 9.09 -2.68 8.00
N ALA A 116 7.82 -2.79 7.66
CA ALA A 116 7.38 -3.12 6.32
C ALA A 116 6.59 -1.97 5.70
N MET A 117 6.84 -1.69 4.42
CA MET A 117 6.16 -0.65 3.67
C MET A 117 5.62 -1.21 2.35
N TRP A 118 4.34 -0.95 2.07
CA TRP A 118 3.72 -1.25 0.79
C TRP A 118 2.92 -0.04 0.30
N ILE A 119 3.49 0.69 -0.67
CA ILE A 119 2.98 1.96 -1.15
C ILE A 119 3.28 2.12 -2.64
N GLY A 120 2.53 2.99 -3.32
CA GLY A 120 2.75 3.36 -4.72
C GLY A 120 1.51 3.17 -5.60
N THR A 121 0.51 2.41 -5.17
CA THR A 121 -0.71 2.18 -5.95
C THR A 121 -1.47 3.48 -6.24
N ASN A 122 -1.63 4.33 -5.24
CA ASN A 122 -2.32 5.61 -5.38
C ASN A 122 -1.44 6.66 -6.08
N ASP A 123 -0.12 6.63 -5.82
CA ASP A 123 0.86 7.50 -6.50
C ASP A 123 0.86 7.26 -8.01
N LEU A 124 0.87 6.00 -8.44
CA LEU A 124 0.88 5.64 -9.86
C LEU A 124 -0.49 5.74 -10.52
N GLY A 125 -1.56 5.65 -9.73
CA GLY A 125 -2.94 5.60 -10.19
C GLY A 125 -3.54 6.95 -10.59
N VAL A 126 -4.88 6.99 -10.66
CA VAL A 126 -5.67 8.19 -11.00
C VAL A 126 -5.53 9.35 -10.01
N GLU A 127 -4.89 9.11 -8.87
CA GLU A 127 -4.60 10.11 -7.85
C GLU A 127 -3.22 10.76 -8.05
N GLY A 128 -2.36 10.20 -8.89
CA GLY A 128 -1.06 10.77 -9.22
C GLY A 128 -0.72 10.65 -10.70
N PHE A 129 0.32 9.88 -11.02
CA PHE A 129 0.98 9.89 -12.32
C PHE A 129 0.08 9.50 -13.49
N LEU A 130 -0.90 8.61 -13.32
CA LEU A 130 -1.76 8.20 -14.43
C LEU A 130 -2.59 9.37 -15.00
N TYR A 131 -2.87 10.36 -14.15
CA TYR A 131 -3.71 11.52 -14.43
C TYR A 131 -2.91 12.84 -14.46
N ASP A 132 -1.58 12.76 -14.49
CA ASP A 132 -0.69 13.92 -14.42
C ASP A 132 -0.99 14.81 -13.20
N ARG A 133 -1.38 14.18 -12.07
CA ARG A 133 -1.68 14.82 -10.78
C ARG A 133 -0.53 14.75 -9.79
N ASN A 134 0.60 14.19 -10.21
CA ASN A 134 1.84 14.34 -9.48
C ASN A 134 2.26 15.82 -9.41
N ARG A 135 3.11 16.16 -8.44
CA ARG A 135 3.59 17.54 -8.28
C ARG A 135 4.43 17.96 -9.49
N PRO A 136 4.37 19.25 -9.89
CA PRO A 136 5.17 19.73 -11.02
C PRO A 136 6.66 19.42 -10.85
N GLY A 137 7.24 18.78 -11.86
CA GLY A 137 8.67 18.44 -11.89
C GLY A 137 9.02 17.11 -11.23
N THR A 138 8.06 16.36 -10.69
CA THR A 138 8.34 15.02 -10.13
C THR A 138 8.26 13.92 -11.17
N VAL A 139 9.01 12.85 -10.93
CA VAL A 139 9.11 11.63 -11.72
C VAL A 139 8.95 10.40 -10.83
N LEU A 140 8.90 9.21 -11.43
CA LEU A 140 8.74 7.95 -10.70
C LEU A 140 9.87 7.69 -9.68
N ASP A 141 11.07 8.23 -9.91
CA ASP A 141 12.18 8.14 -8.96
C ASP A 141 11.90 8.92 -7.66
N ASP A 142 11.11 10.00 -7.69
CA ASP A 142 10.74 10.74 -6.48
C ASP A 142 9.81 9.91 -5.57
N LEU A 143 8.95 9.06 -6.16
CA LEU A 143 8.15 8.09 -5.40
C LEU A 143 9.06 7.09 -4.69
N VAL A 144 10.04 6.52 -5.40
CA VAL A 144 10.99 5.56 -4.83
C VAL A 144 11.89 6.23 -3.78
N GLY A 145 12.32 7.47 -4.03
CA GLY A 145 13.05 8.30 -3.09
C GLY A 145 12.29 8.51 -1.78
N CYS A 146 10.99 8.78 -1.87
CA CYS A 146 10.11 8.90 -0.69
C CYS A 146 10.08 7.63 0.18
N VAL A 147 10.06 6.45 -0.43
CA VAL A 147 10.16 5.17 0.30
C VAL A 147 11.48 5.09 1.07
N TRP A 148 12.60 5.46 0.44
CA TRP A 148 13.90 5.45 1.09
C TRP A 148 14.05 6.52 2.18
N ASP A 149 13.50 7.71 1.98
CA ASP A 149 13.48 8.77 3.00
C ASP A 149 12.66 8.37 4.22
N SER A 150 11.61 7.57 4.02
CA SER A 150 10.83 6.99 5.12
C SER A 150 11.70 6.02 5.94
N PHE A 151 12.51 5.18 5.30
CA PHE A 151 13.45 4.31 6.01
C PHE A 151 14.61 5.05 6.66
N ASP A 152 15.04 6.22 6.15
CA ASP A 152 15.99 7.08 6.87
C ASP A 152 15.43 7.50 8.23
N ARG A 153 14.16 7.91 8.25
CA ARG A 153 13.48 8.30 9.49
C ARG A 153 13.34 7.12 10.44
N ILE A 154 12.90 5.97 9.96
CA ILE A 154 12.82 4.74 10.75
C ILE A 154 14.21 4.33 11.28
N TYR A 155 15.26 4.41 10.46
CA TYR A 155 16.62 4.08 10.85
C TYR A 155 17.15 4.98 11.97
N LYS A 156 16.87 6.29 11.91
CA LYS A 156 17.23 7.27 12.95
C LYS A 156 16.61 6.94 14.31
N THR A 157 15.46 6.26 14.33
CA THR A 157 14.81 5.79 15.57
C THR A 157 15.32 4.41 16.04
N GLY A 158 16.37 3.87 15.42
CA GLY A 158 16.96 2.57 15.76
C GLY A 158 16.44 1.37 14.95
N GLY A 159 15.56 1.58 13.97
CA GLY A 159 15.11 0.49 13.10
C GLY A 159 16.24 -0.08 12.23
N ARG A 160 16.30 -1.41 12.06
CA ARG A 160 17.37 -2.08 11.30
C ARG A 160 16.90 -3.15 10.32
N ARG A 161 15.62 -3.49 10.28
CA ARG A 161 15.11 -4.54 9.38
C ARG A 161 13.96 -4.00 8.56
N PHE A 162 14.27 -3.67 7.31
CA PHE A 162 13.33 -3.04 6.39
C PHE A 162 12.82 -4.06 5.38
N VAL A 163 11.53 -4.04 5.14
CA VAL A 163 10.86 -4.80 4.08
C VAL A 163 10.12 -3.81 3.19
N VAL A 164 10.34 -3.88 1.89
CA VAL A 164 9.59 -3.12 0.90
C VAL A 164 8.83 -4.10 0.04
N MET A 165 7.53 -3.93 -0.09
CA MET A 165 6.72 -4.68 -1.03
C MET A 165 6.61 -3.86 -2.32
N ASN A 166 7.00 -4.46 -3.45
CA ASN A 166 6.91 -3.79 -4.74
C ASN A 166 5.46 -3.70 -5.24
N VAL A 167 5.24 -2.89 -6.27
CA VAL A 167 3.90 -2.60 -6.81
C VAL A 167 3.36 -3.83 -7.54
N VAL A 168 2.11 -4.21 -7.24
CA VAL A 168 1.38 -5.30 -7.94
C VAL A 168 1.21 -5.00 -9.44
N PRO A 169 0.87 -5.98 -10.31
CA PRO A 169 0.52 -5.71 -11.71
C PRO A 169 -0.78 -4.90 -11.81
N LEU A 170 -0.69 -3.58 -11.63
CA LEU A 170 -1.83 -2.67 -11.57
C LEU A 170 -2.67 -2.74 -12.86
N GLU A 171 -2.03 -2.99 -14.00
CA GLU A 171 -2.69 -3.14 -15.30
C GLU A 171 -3.68 -4.31 -15.37
N LYS A 172 -3.59 -5.26 -14.44
CA LYS A 172 -4.51 -6.40 -14.31
C LYS A 172 -5.63 -6.16 -13.30
N THR A 173 -5.56 -5.08 -12.53
CA THR A 173 -6.61 -4.76 -11.55
C THR A 173 -7.87 -4.25 -12.27
N PRO A 174 -9.07 -4.51 -11.74
CA PRO A 174 -10.32 -4.04 -12.37
C PRO A 174 -10.34 -2.53 -12.64
N THR A 175 -9.71 -1.73 -11.77
CA THR A 175 -9.65 -0.27 -11.91
C THR A 175 -8.88 0.14 -13.16
N TYR A 176 -7.74 -0.49 -13.47
CA TYR A 176 -6.84 -0.03 -14.54
C TYR A 176 -6.82 -0.91 -15.80
N ALA A 177 -7.28 -2.15 -15.71
CA ALA A 177 -7.46 -3.01 -16.89
C ALA A 177 -8.41 -2.34 -17.90
N SER A 178 -8.15 -2.58 -19.17
CA SER A 178 -9.01 -2.17 -20.27
C SER A 178 -10.31 -2.96 -20.26
N PHE A 179 -11.36 -2.42 -20.90
CA PHE A 179 -12.64 -3.11 -20.94
C PHE A 179 -12.56 -4.49 -21.61
N GLY A 180 -11.68 -4.65 -22.61
CA GLY A 180 -11.44 -5.94 -23.27
C GLY A 180 -10.76 -6.98 -22.38
N GLU A 181 -10.02 -6.53 -21.36
CA GLU A 181 -9.25 -7.37 -20.44
C GLU A 181 -9.94 -7.54 -19.07
N GLY A 182 -11.26 -7.31 -19.00
CA GLY A 182 -12.05 -7.47 -17.77
C GLY A 182 -12.04 -6.25 -16.84
N GLY A 183 -11.58 -5.10 -17.32
CA GLY A 183 -11.62 -3.84 -16.59
C GLY A 183 -13.04 -3.41 -16.21
N ALA A 184 -13.19 -2.93 -14.98
CA ALA A 184 -14.43 -2.31 -14.49
C ALA A 184 -14.78 -1.05 -15.29
N GLY A 185 -16.06 -0.71 -15.35
CA GLY A 185 -16.56 0.58 -15.85
C GLY A 185 -16.23 1.76 -14.93
N ASN A 186 -17.04 2.82 -15.04
CA ASN A 186 -16.99 3.94 -14.10
C ASN A 186 -17.22 3.45 -12.66
N ASN A 187 -16.34 3.87 -11.75
CA ASN A 187 -16.34 3.42 -10.35
C ASN A 187 -15.92 4.59 -9.41
N PRO A 188 -16.02 4.44 -8.08
CA PRO A 188 -15.77 5.55 -7.15
C PRO A 188 -14.34 6.13 -7.21
N VAL A 189 -13.36 5.30 -7.59
CA VAL A 189 -11.94 5.69 -7.71
C VAL A 189 -11.69 6.36 -9.06
N TRP A 190 -12.24 5.79 -10.15
CA TRP A 190 -12.17 6.34 -11.51
C TRP A 190 -13.59 6.60 -12.08
N PRO A 191 -14.26 7.71 -11.69
CA PRO A 191 -15.67 7.95 -12.03
C PRO A 191 -15.93 8.19 -13.51
N THR A 192 -14.90 8.56 -14.28
CA THR A 192 -14.99 8.93 -15.69
C THR A 192 -14.26 7.97 -16.62
N LYS A 193 -13.94 6.74 -16.18
CA LYS A 193 -13.16 5.75 -16.94
C LYS A 193 -13.67 5.52 -18.36
N SER A 194 -14.98 5.50 -18.57
CA SER A 194 -15.61 5.32 -19.89
C SER A 194 -15.31 6.43 -20.89
N GLN A 195 -14.74 7.56 -20.44
CA GLN A 195 -14.35 8.68 -21.29
C GLN A 195 -12.91 8.55 -21.83
N TYR A 196 -12.15 7.56 -21.37
CA TYR A 196 -10.73 7.39 -21.71
C TYR A 196 -10.50 6.18 -22.63
N ASN A 197 -9.39 6.23 -23.37
CA ASN A 197 -8.85 5.04 -24.04
C ASN A 197 -8.27 4.08 -23.00
N THR A 198 -9.07 3.14 -22.52
CA THR A 198 -8.68 2.27 -21.42
C THR A 198 -7.48 1.36 -21.76
N THR A 199 -7.25 1.02 -23.03
CA THR A 199 -6.05 0.31 -23.48
C THR A 199 -4.79 1.15 -23.30
N GLU A 200 -4.83 2.43 -23.69
CA GLU A 200 -3.69 3.36 -23.50
C GLU A 200 -3.33 3.49 -22.02
N TYR A 201 -4.32 3.68 -21.15
CA TYR A 201 -4.11 3.86 -19.72
C TYR A 201 -3.67 2.56 -19.03
N GLN A 202 -4.15 1.40 -19.48
CA GLN A 202 -3.63 0.10 -19.05
C GLN A 202 -2.13 -0.01 -19.37
N HIS A 203 -1.70 0.37 -20.59
CA HIS A 203 -0.28 0.35 -20.95
C HIS A 203 0.54 1.38 -20.17
N LYS A 204 0.01 2.58 -19.88
CA LYS A 204 0.68 3.58 -19.04
C LYS A 204 0.95 3.04 -17.64
N VAL A 205 -0.08 2.50 -16.97
CA VAL A 205 0.11 1.97 -15.61
C VAL A 205 1.03 0.75 -15.59
N PHE A 206 0.99 -0.11 -16.62
CA PHE A 206 1.95 -1.20 -16.79
C PHE A 206 3.40 -0.68 -16.80
N GLN A 207 3.68 0.33 -17.63
CA GLN A 207 5.02 0.92 -17.70
C GLN A 207 5.44 1.55 -16.37
N TYR A 208 4.53 2.25 -15.69
CA TYR A 208 4.81 2.88 -14.40
C TYR A 208 5.09 1.86 -13.30
N SER A 209 4.24 0.84 -13.15
CA SER A 209 4.44 -0.23 -12.17
C SER A 209 5.75 -0.97 -12.41
N ARG A 210 6.08 -1.30 -13.67
CA ARG A 210 7.36 -1.93 -14.02
C ARG A 210 8.55 -1.03 -13.69
N ALA A 211 8.51 0.23 -14.10
CA ALA A 211 9.59 1.18 -13.85
C ALA A 211 9.84 1.41 -12.35
N VAL A 212 8.79 1.56 -11.53
CA VAL A 212 8.93 1.70 -10.08
C VAL A 212 9.50 0.43 -9.44
N ASN A 213 9.08 -0.75 -9.90
CA ASN A 213 9.61 -2.01 -9.38
C ASN A 213 11.08 -2.20 -9.73
N ASP A 214 11.49 -1.89 -10.97
CA ASP A 214 12.89 -1.95 -11.39
C ASP A 214 13.72 -0.91 -10.60
N LEU A 215 13.20 0.30 -10.39
CA LEU A 215 13.85 1.32 -9.54
C LEU A 215 14.03 0.83 -8.10
N LEU A 216 13.01 0.21 -7.48
CA LEU A 216 13.12 -0.36 -6.14
C LEU A 216 14.20 -1.46 -6.09
N ASP A 217 14.20 -2.37 -7.06
CA ASP A 217 15.17 -3.47 -7.15
C ASP A 217 16.61 -2.98 -7.32
N TYR A 218 16.84 -1.98 -8.16
CA TYR A 218 18.18 -1.46 -8.42
C TYR A 218 18.68 -0.54 -7.31
N THR A 219 17.79 0.30 -6.76
CA THR A 219 18.20 1.31 -5.77
C THR A 219 18.32 0.75 -4.36
N ALA A 220 17.61 -0.33 -4.00
CA ALA A 220 17.75 -0.98 -2.70
C ALA A 220 19.20 -1.46 -2.40
N PRO A 221 19.85 -2.30 -3.23
CA PRO A 221 21.23 -2.71 -3.01
C PRO A 221 22.20 -1.54 -3.20
N PHE A 222 21.90 -0.57 -4.07
CA PHE A 222 22.72 0.64 -4.20
C PHE A 222 22.75 1.45 -2.90
N HIS A 223 21.60 1.72 -2.29
CA HIS A 223 21.53 2.43 -1.01
C HIS A 223 22.17 1.64 0.11
N LEU A 224 21.93 0.33 0.18
CA LEU A 224 22.42 -0.52 1.27
C LEU A 224 23.93 -0.78 1.18
N GLN A 225 24.43 -1.18 0.01
CA GLN A 225 25.79 -1.69 -0.15
C GLN A 225 26.78 -0.63 -0.67
N VAL A 226 26.36 0.19 -1.64
CA VAL A 226 27.25 1.16 -2.29
C VAL A 226 27.30 2.46 -1.49
N LYS A 227 26.14 3.07 -1.24
CA LYS A 227 26.05 4.30 -0.42
C LYS A 227 26.22 4.03 1.07
N ARG A 228 26.06 2.78 1.51
CA ARG A 228 26.07 2.38 2.93
C ARG A 228 25.13 3.28 3.76
N ARG A 229 23.95 3.58 3.20
CA ARG A 229 22.96 4.54 3.74
C ARG A 229 22.50 4.15 5.15
N TRP A 230 22.41 2.84 5.42
CA TRP A 230 21.95 2.29 6.69
C TRP A 230 22.90 1.22 7.26
N PRO A 231 24.02 1.62 7.88
CA PRO A 231 24.98 0.66 8.45
C PRO A 231 24.34 -0.31 9.46
N GLY A 232 24.58 -1.61 9.28
CA GLY A 232 24.03 -2.66 10.14
C GLY A 232 22.53 -2.89 10.00
N ALA A 233 21.87 -2.25 9.03
CA ALA A 233 20.51 -2.59 8.66
C ALA A 233 20.48 -3.65 7.54
N SER A 234 19.31 -4.23 7.31
CA SER A 234 18.99 -5.07 6.17
C SER A 234 17.76 -4.54 5.45
N ILE A 235 17.73 -4.71 4.12
CA ILE A 235 16.56 -4.45 3.29
C ILE A 235 16.20 -5.74 2.58
N THR A 236 14.91 -6.09 2.63
CA THR A 236 14.31 -7.15 1.82
C THR A 236 13.32 -6.52 0.87
N LEU A 237 13.49 -6.75 -0.44
CA LEU A 237 12.45 -6.49 -1.42
C LEU A 237 11.56 -7.73 -1.50
N PHE A 238 10.29 -7.57 -1.16
CA PHE A 238 9.27 -8.60 -1.29
C PHE A 238 8.55 -8.41 -2.63
N ASP A 239 8.72 -9.37 -3.53
CA ASP A 239 8.20 -9.30 -4.89
C ASP A 239 6.72 -9.71 -4.96
N ALA A 240 5.86 -8.80 -4.49
CA ALA A 240 4.42 -8.94 -4.61
C ALA A 240 4.01 -8.99 -6.09
N HIS A 241 4.67 -8.24 -6.97
CA HIS A 241 4.39 -8.21 -8.40
C HIS A 241 4.40 -9.60 -9.03
N SER A 242 5.44 -10.38 -8.79
CA SER A 242 5.54 -11.75 -9.30
C SER A 242 4.50 -12.68 -8.69
N ILE A 243 4.24 -12.58 -7.37
CA ILE A 243 3.21 -13.40 -6.69
C ILE A 243 1.84 -13.20 -7.35
N PHE A 244 1.43 -11.96 -7.60
CA PHE A 244 0.14 -11.69 -8.24
C PHE A 244 0.11 -12.17 -9.69
N ASN A 245 1.19 -12.02 -10.43
CA ASN A 245 1.28 -12.57 -11.79
C ASN A 245 1.18 -14.11 -11.81
N ASP A 246 1.82 -14.79 -10.86
CA ASP A 246 1.76 -16.24 -10.72
C ASP A 246 0.35 -16.73 -10.35
N ILE A 247 -0.35 -16.02 -9.46
CA ILE A 247 -1.76 -16.30 -9.13
C ILE A 247 -2.63 -16.16 -10.39
N HIS A 248 -2.44 -15.11 -11.19
CA HIS A 248 -3.18 -14.93 -12.44
C HIS A 248 -2.89 -16.03 -13.46
N ALA A 249 -1.63 -16.47 -13.57
CA ALA A 249 -1.20 -17.47 -14.54
C ALA A 249 -1.61 -18.90 -14.13
N ASN A 250 -1.58 -19.20 -12.83
CA ASN A 250 -1.77 -20.55 -12.29
C ASN A 250 -2.73 -20.56 -11.08
N PRO A 251 -3.98 -20.07 -11.23
CA PRO A 251 -4.83 -19.80 -10.07
C PRO A 251 -5.17 -21.05 -9.26
N GLY A 252 -5.19 -22.24 -9.88
CA GLY A 252 -5.47 -23.49 -9.16
C GLY A 252 -4.40 -23.96 -8.19
N GLN A 253 -3.21 -23.37 -8.20
CA GLN A 253 -2.19 -23.62 -7.18
C GLN A 253 -2.44 -22.82 -5.89
N TYR A 254 -3.12 -21.68 -5.98
CA TYR A 254 -3.22 -20.69 -4.90
C TYR A 254 -4.64 -20.48 -4.40
N LEU A 255 -5.64 -20.65 -5.29
CA LEU A 255 -7.04 -20.35 -5.02
C LEU A 255 -7.88 -21.62 -4.98
N SER A 256 -8.82 -21.65 -4.03
CA SER A 256 -9.83 -22.70 -3.96
C SER A 256 -10.82 -22.57 -5.12
N SER A 257 -11.29 -23.71 -5.64
CA SER A 257 -12.29 -23.73 -6.71
C SER A 257 -13.65 -23.17 -6.24
N PRO A 258 -14.40 -22.43 -7.09
CA PRO A 258 -14.06 -22.03 -8.45
C PRO A 258 -13.04 -20.88 -8.47
N GLN A 259 -11.95 -21.08 -9.23
CA GLN A 259 -10.91 -20.08 -9.40
C GLN A 259 -11.38 -18.96 -10.31
N ASN A 260 -11.15 -17.71 -9.92
CA ASN A 260 -11.53 -16.55 -10.71
C ASN A 260 -10.56 -15.40 -10.41
N VAL A 261 -9.85 -14.97 -11.45
CA VAL A 261 -8.81 -13.92 -11.38
C VAL A 261 -9.09 -12.76 -12.33
N THR A 262 -10.23 -12.78 -13.04
CA THR A 262 -10.56 -11.78 -14.08
C THR A 262 -11.82 -10.99 -13.76
N SER A 263 -12.48 -11.25 -12.63
CA SER A 263 -13.68 -10.53 -12.23
C SER A 263 -13.60 -10.06 -10.78
N SER A 264 -14.40 -9.05 -10.47
CA SER A 264 -14.46 -8.47 -9.13
C SER A 264 -15.54 -9.13 -8.28
N TYR A 265 -15.21 -9.45 -7.03
CA TYR A 265 -16.22 -9.86 -6.04
C TYR A 265 -17.21 -8.73 -5.73
N LYS A 266 -16.73 -7.49 -5.66
CA LYS A 266 -17.54 -6.29 -5.44
C LYS A 266 -17.29 -5.30 -6.56
N THR A 267 -18.35 -4.84 -7.20
CA THR A 267 -18.28 -3.78 -8.22
C THR A 267 -19.18 -2.64 -7.79
N CYS A 268 -18.69 -1.41 -7.83
CA CYS A 268 -19.46 -0.21 -7.52
C CYS A 268 -19.49 0.73 -8.73
N ASP A 269 -20.62 1.38 -8.96
CA ASP A 269 -20.71 2.47 -9.93
C ASP A 269 -20.09 3.78 -9.38
N ALA A 270 -20.04 4.82 -10.21
CA ALA A 270 -19.49 6.12 -9.84
C ALA A 270 -20.20 6.77 -8.63
N ASP A 271 -21.48 6.43 -8.39
CA ASP A 271 -22.28 6.92 -7.25
C ASP A 271 -22.09 6.06 -6.00
N SER A 272 -21.12 5.15 -5.99
CA SER A 272 -20.84 4.20 -4.90
C SER A 272 -21.97 3.20 -4.61
N LYS A 273 -22.84 2.93 -5.58
CA LYS A 273 -23.82 1.83 -5.48
C LYS A 273 -23.13 0.52 -5.86
N CYS A 274 -22.99 -0.36 -4.88
CA CYS A 274 -22.22 -1.59 -5.04
C CYS A 274 -23.10 -2.83 -5.25
N LYS A 275 -22.62 -3.74 -6.08
CA LYS A 275 -23.15 -5.10 -6.26
C LYS A 275 -22.08 -6.12 -5.91
N TYR A 276 -22.50 -7.22 -5.31
CA TYR A 276 -21.64 -8.35 -5.00
C TYR A 276 -21.87 -9.45 -6.04
N SER A 277 -20.79 -10.09 -6.46
CA SER A 277 -20.83 -11.26 -7.31
C SER A 277 -21.48 -12.42 -6.56
N THR A 278 -22.31 -13.19 -7.26
CA THR A 278 -22.90 -14.44 -6.73
C THR A 278 -21.95 -15.63 -6.81
N VAL A 279 -20.78 -15.45 -7.45
CA VAL A 279 -19.71 -16.43 -7.48
C VAL A 279 -19.01 -16.41 -6.11
N PHE A 280 -18.88 -17.58 -5.48
CA PHE A 280 -18.25 -17.72 -4.17
C PHE A 280 -16.73 -17.59 -4.32
N PHE A 281 -16.09 -16.63 -3.63
CA PHE A 281 -14.64 -16.42 -3.64
C PHE A 281 -14.05 -16.77 -2.27
N PRO A 282 -13.45 -17.95 -2.09
CA PRO A 282 -12.68 -18.27 -0.89
C PRO A 282 -11.22 -17.86 -1.14
N GLY A 283 -10.84 -16.62 -0.84
CA GLY A 283 -9.44 -16.19 -0.94
C GLY A 283 -9.23 -14.67 -1.11
N ILE A 284 -7.99 -14.24 -0.81
CA ILE A 284 -7.49 -12.85 -0.71
C ILE A 284 -8.02 -11.96 -1.83
N GLN A 285 -8.63 -10.84 -1.45
CA GLN A 285 -9.16 -9.83 -2.36
C GLN A 285 -8.06 -8.79 -2.62
N VAL A 286 -7.91 -8.35 -3.87
CA VAL A 286 -7.04 -7.23 -4.26
C VAL A 286 -7.79 -6.29 -5.17
#